data_AF-A0A9D6KIR8-F1
#
_entry.id   AF-A0A9D6KIR8-F1
#
_cell.length_a   1.000
_cell.length_b   1.000
_cell.length_c   1.000
_cell.angle_alpha   90.00
_cell.angle_beta   90.00
_cell.angle_gamma   90.00
#
_symmetry.space_group_name_H-M   'P 1'
#
loop_
_entity.id
_entity.type
_entity.pdbx_description
1 polymer ?
#
loop_
_entity_poly.entity_id
_entity_poly.type
_entity_poly.pdbx_seq_one_letter_code
_entity_poly.pdbx_strand_id
1 'polypeptide(L)'
;MKCTRCRERAEVHLRQHNSAFCRGCFQFFFHRQVERAIQHEHMFTLDDEVLVAVSGGKDSLALWDVLIALGYRTVGVHLALGIGEYSATSTEKTERFARARGLRLIKLTLADEGPGLAIANVANATNRKSCAACGTVKRHYFDQLANEHGFRVVATGHNLDDEAARLLGNVLHWQTEHLAKQHPVLEPNHEKFSRKVKPLFRVSEYETAVYAFFRGIDYVIDECPNSVGATQLIYKDVLNRLEAAMPGTKLTFVKEFLRSGRPAFVTAEALPPPQSCEGCGMPSFGTLCSFCRLSAEVERKQGPAHVN
;
A
#
# COMPACT_ATOMS: atom_id res chain seq x y z
N MET A 1 -15.68 -27.72 -13.10
CA MET A 1 -16.65 -26.62 -13.37
C MET A 1 -16.27 -25.87 -14.65
N LYS A 2 -17.21 -25.20 -15.32
CA LYS A 2 -16.95 -24.42 -16.55
C LYS A 2 -16.72 -22.94 -16.24
N CYS A 3 -15.94 -22.26 -17.05
CA CYS A 3 -15.76 -20.82 -17.00
C CYS A 3 -17.09 -20.12 -17.27
N THR A 4 -17.47 -19.18 -16.41
CA THR A 4 -18.71 -18.39 -16.53
C THR A 4 -18.75 -17.59 -17.83
N ARG A 5 -17.60 -17.11 -18.32
CA ARG A 5 -17.50 -16.26 -19.51
C ARG A 5 -17.37 -17.05 -20.83
N CYS A 6 -16.37 -17.92 -20.97
CA CYS A 6 -16.09 -18.62 -22.24
C CYS A 6 -16.57 -20.09 -22.28
N ARG A 7 -17.10 -20.63 -21.18
CA ARG A 7 -17.56 -22.03 -21.04
C ARG A 7 -16.49 -23.13 -21.14
N GLU A 8 -15.22 -22.79 -21.31
CA GLU A 8 -14.09 -23.72 -21.19
C GLU A 8 -13.90 -24.24 -19.75
N ARG A 9 -12.89 -25.08 -19.51
CA ARG A 9 -12.54 -25.54 -18.15
C ARG A 9 -12.10 -24.34 -17.29
N ALA A 10 -12.73 -24.16 -16.13
CA ALA A 10 -12.28 -23.16 -15.16
C ALA A 10 -11.08 -23.66 -14.34
N GLU A 11 -10.19 -22.74 -13.98
CA GLU A 11 -9.03 -22.94 -13.12
C GLU A 11 -9.20 -22.30 -11.74
N VAL A 12 -10.04 -21.25 -11.63
CA VAL A 12 -10.31 -20.55 -10.36
C VAL A 12 -11.81 -20.36 -10.15
N HIS A 13 -12.25 -20.44 -8.90
CA HIS A 13 -13.61 -20.14 -8.46
C HIS A 13 -13.61 -18.97 -7.48
N LEU A 14 -14.35 -17.90 -7.80
CA LEU A 14 -14.51 -16.72 -6.96
C LEU A 14 -15.88 -16.78 -6.29
N ARG A 15 -15.92 -17.30 -5.05
CA ARG A 15 -17.16 -17.47 -4.28
C ARG A 15 -17.92 -16.15 -4.10
N GLN A 16 -17.21 -15.05 -3.83
CA GLN A 16 -17.81 -13.72 -3.68
C GLN A 16 -18.54 -13.21 -4.93
N HIS A 17 -18.17 -13.71 -6.11
CA HIS A 17 -18.79 -13.36 -7.40
C HIS A 17 -19.67 -14.48 -7.95
N ASN A 18 -19.83 -15.58 -7.21
CA ASN A 18 -20.47 -16.81 -7.66
C ASN A 18 -20.07 -17.19 -9.10
N SER A 19 -18.77 -17.07 -9.42
CA SER A 19 -18.25 -17.14 -10.78
C SER A 19 -16.94 -17.90 -10.84
N ALA A 20 -16.77 -18.71 -11.88
CA ALA A 20 -15.53 -19.45 -12.12
C ALA A 20 -14.91 -19.04 -13.46
N PHE A 21 -13.58 -19.04 -13.54
CA PHE A 21 -12.86 -18.52 -14.70
C PHE A 21 -11.74 -19.45 -15.14
N CYS A 22 -11.54 -19.59 -16.46
CA CYS A 22 -10.25 -20.04 -17.00
C CYS A 22 -9.22 -18.90 -16.85
N ARG A 23 -7.93 -19.19 -17.03
CA ARG A 23 -6.85 -18.20 -16.87
C ARG A 23 -7.06 -16.89 -17.61
N GLY A 24 -7.38 -16.94 -18.91
CA GLY A 24 -7.56 -15.74 -19.73
C GLY A 24 -8.78 -14.92 -19.31
N CYS A 25 -9.89 -15.57 -19.00
CA CYS A 25 -11.09 -14.88 -18.54
C CYS A 25 -10.93 -14.29 -17.14
N PHE A 26 -10.15 -14.91 -16.26
CA PHE A 26 -9.81 -14.35 -14.95
C PHE A 26 -8.97 -13.09 -15.08
N GLN A 27 -7.93 -13.09 -15.93
CA GLN A 27 -7.09 -11.90 -16.15
C GLN A 27 -7.93 -10.73 -16.66
N PHE A 28 -8.83 -10.96 -17.62
CA PHE A 28 -9.76 -9.94 -18.08
C PHE A 28 -10.68 -9.44 -16.96
N PHE A 29 -11.23 -10.36 -16.14
CA PHE A 29 -12.07 -9.98 -15.00
C PHE A 29 -11.29 -9.09 -14.01
N PHE A 30 -10.06 -9.47 -13.66
CA PHE A 30 -9.19 -8.72 -12.75
C PHE A 30 -8.88 -7.32 -13.30
N HIS A 31 -8.47 -7.24 -14.58
CA HIS A 31 -8.22 -5.97 -15.28
C HIS A 31 -9.43 -5.05 -15.21
N ARG A 32 -10.64 -5.57 -15.48
CA ARG A 32 -11.89 -4.81 -15.40
C ARG A 32 -12.22 -4.34 -13.98
N GLN A 33 -11.91 -5.11 -12.93
CA GLN A 33 -12.11 -4.64 -11.55
C GLN A 33 -11.22 -3.45 -11.22
N VAL A 34 -9.94 -3.50 -11.64
CA VAL A 34 -8.96 -2.43 -11.41
C VAL A 34 -9.31 -1.19 -12.24
N GLU A 35 -9.61 -1.36 -13.53
CA GLU A 35 -10.06 -0.27 -14.41
C GLU A 35 -11.31 0.41 -13.84
N ARG A 36 -12.29 -0.37 -13.40
CA ARG A 36 -13.51 0.16 -12.77
C ARG A 36 -13.22 0.93 -11.48
N ALA A 37 -12.26 0.45 -10.67
CA ALA A 37 -11.84 1.17 -9.46
C ALA A 37 -11.23 2.54 -9.81
N ILE A 38 -10.32 2.57 -10.78
CA ILE A 38 -9.65 3.80 -11.23
C ILE A 38 -10.66 4.82 -11.76
N GLN A 39 -11.56 4.38 -12.65
CA GLN A 39 -12.55 5.25 -13.29
C GLN A 39 -13.62 5.74 -12.30
N HIS A 40 -14.17 4.86 -11.47
CA HIS A 40 -15.24 5.21 -10.53
C HIS A 40 -14.79 6.18 -9.45
N GLU A 41 -13.55 6.03 -8.96
CA GLU A 41 -12.99 6.90 -7.93
C GLU A 41 -12.22 8.09 -8.53
N HIS A 42 -12.20 8.24 -9.86
CA HIS A 42 -11.44 9.27 -10.57
C HIS A 42 -9.96 9.34 -10.11
N MET A 43 -9.31 8.18 -9.99
CA MET A 43 -7.98 8.08 -9.40
C MET A 43 -6.92 8.84 -10.22
N PHE A 44 -6.90 8.62 -11.53
CA PHE A 44 -5.98 9.20 -12.52
C PHE A 44 -6.44 8.80 -13.94
N THR A 45 -5.80 9.36 -14.96
CA THR A 45 -6.06 9.18 -16.38
C THR A 45 -4.85 8.57 -17.10
N LEU A 46 -4.98 8.29 -18.41
CA LEU A 46 -3.86 7.82 -19.25
C LEU A 46 -2.79 8.90 -19.47
N ASP A 47 -3.16 10.17 -19.30
CA ASP A 47 -2.24 11.30 -19.42
C ASP A 47 -1.42 11.51 -18.15
N ASP A 48 -1.77 10.87 -17.04
CA ASP A 48 -0.97 10.92 -15.81
C ASP A 48 0.21 9.94 -15.87
N GLU A 49 1.33 10.34 -15.25
CA GLU A 49 2.41 9.42 -14.93
C GLU A 49 2.29 9.00 -13.46
N VAL A 50 2.16 7.69 -13.22
CA VAL A 50 1.83 7.14 -11.90
C VAL A 50 3.06 6.51 -11.25
N LEU A 51 3.42 7.00 -10.06
CA LEU A 51 4.45 6.39 -9.23
C LEU A 51 3.86 5.20 -8.46
N VAL A 52 4.33 3.99 -8.73
CA VAL A 52 3.83 2.76 -8.10
C VAL A 52 4.75 2.35 -6.97
N ALA A 53 4.26 2.39 -5.73
CA ALA A 53 5.01 1.93 -4.57
C ALA A 53 5.12 0.40 -4.57
N VAL A 54 6.33 -0.12 -4.84
CA VAL A 54 6.62 -1.54 -5.05
C VAL A 54 7.47 -2.12 -3.94
N SER A 55 6.91 -3.05 -3.16
CA SER A 55 7.58 -3.68 -2.03
C SER A 55 8.31 -4.98 -2.39
N GLY A 56 8.20 -5.44 -3.64
CA GLY A 56 8.60 -6.80 -4.06
C GLY A 56 7.59 -7.88 -3.67
N GLY A 57 6.53 -7.51 -2.96
CA GLY A 57 5.43 -8.39 -2.62
C GLY A 57 4.40 -8.51 -3.73
N LYS A 58 3.62 -9.59 -3.65
CA LYS A 58 2.51 -9.98 -4.53
C LYS A 58 1.63 -8.82 -5.00
N ASP A 59 1.04 -8.07 -4.07
CA ASP A 59 0.02 -7.07 -4.43
C ASP A 59 0.61 -5.87 -5.15
N SER A 60 1.78 -5.41 -4.73
CA SER A 60 2.44 -4.27 -5.36
C SER A 60 2.96 -4.58 -6.76
N LEU A 61 3.49 -5.79 -6.99
CA LEU A 61 3.92 -6.23 -8.31
C LEU A 61 2.74 -6.57 -9.22
N ALA A 62 1.66 -7.15 -8.69
CA ALA A 62 0.41 -7.35 -9.41
C ALA A 62 -0.22 -6.01 -9.83
N LEU A 63 -0.22 -5.01 -8.94
CA LEU A 63 -0.65 -3.64 -9.25
C LEU A 63 0.18 -3.06 -10.40
N TRP A 64 1.51 -3.17 -10.32
CA TRP A 64 2.36 -2.62 -11.37
C TRP A 64 2.10 -3.32 -12.72
N ASP A 65 2.00 -4.66 -12.73
CA ASP A 65 1.71 -5.45 -13.94
C ASP A 65 0.36 -5.08 -14.57
N VAL A 66 -0.71 -4.95 -13.76
CA VAL A 66 -2.05 -4.62 -14.29
C VAL A 66 -2.12 -3.18 -14.81
N LEU A 67 -1.46 -2.22 -14.17
CA LEU A 67 -1.46 -0.82 -14.66
C LEU A 67 -0.77 -0.72 -16.02
N ILE A 68 0.34 -1.43 -16.21
CA ILE A 68 1.03 -1.51 -17.51
C ILE A 68 0.13 -2.19 -18.55
N ALA A 69 -0.51 -3.30 -18.20
CA ALA A 69 -1.41 -4.02 -19.11
C ALA A 69 -2.62 -3.18 -19.53
N LEU A 70 -3.07 -2.25 -18.69
CA LEU A 70 -4.14 -1.30 -18.97
C LEU A 70 -3.66 -0.04 -19.74
N GLY A 71 -2.37 0.08 -20.04
CA GLY A 71 -1.81 1.17 -20.85
C GLY A 71 -1.41 2.43 -20.07
N TYR A 72 -1.39 2.39 -18.73
CA TYR A 72 -0.96 3.54 -17.93
C TYR A 72 0.58 3.71 -17.94
N ARG A 73 1.03 4.96 -17.94
CA ARG A 73 2.44 5.31 -17.80
C ARG A 73 2.83 5.19 -16.33
N THR A 74 3.77 4.30 -16.02
CA THR A 74 4.13 3.98 -14.63
C THR A 74 5.63 3.97 -14.41
N VAL A 75 6.03 4.43 -13.22
CA VAL A 75 7.40 4.30 -12.70
C VAL A 75 7.30 3.61 -11.34
N GLY A 76 8.13 2.61 -11.08
CA GLY A 76 8.17 1.95 -9.78
C GLY A 76 8.99 2.77 -8.79
N VAL A 77 8.61 2.76 -7.51
CA VAL A 77 9.45 3.21 -6.39
C VAL A 77 9.59 2.13 -5.34
N HIS A 78 10.84 1.78 -5.02
CA HIS A 78 11.19 0.76 -4.03
C HIS A 78 12.04 1.36 -2.91
N LEU A 79 11.68 1.04 -1.67
CA LEU A 79 12.46 1.41 -0.48
C LEU A 79 13.09 0.15 0.12
N ALA A 80 14.41 0.04 0.05
CA ALA A 80 15.14 -1.04 0.72
C ALA A 80 15.28 -0.70 2.21
N LEU A 81 14.55 -1.43 3.06
CA LEU A 81 14.32 -1.06 4.46
C LEU A 81 15.43 -1.48 5.44
N GLY A 82 16.43 -2.25 4.97
CA GLY A 82 17.52 -2.77 5.82
C GLY A 82 17.08 -3.87 6.80
N ILE A 83 16.02 -4.61 6.49
CA ILE A 83 15.53 -5.75 7.29
C ILE A 83 16.19 -7.05 6.77
N GLY A 84 17.50 -7.18 6.97
CA GLY A 84 18.28 -8.38 6.62
C GLY A 84 18.00 -8.96 5.22
N GLU A 85 18.02 -10.29 5.12
CA GLU A 85 17.77 -11.04 3.88
C GLU A 85 16.40 -10.74 3.25
N TYR A 86 15.40 -10.40 4.06
CA TYR A 86 14.07 -10.02 3.54
C TYR A 86 14.15 -8.77 2.66
N SER A 87 14.91 -7.75 3.08
CA SER A 87 15.11 -6.54 2.26
C SER A 87 15.95 -6.80 1.02
N ALA A 88 16.96 -7.67 1.10
CA ALA A 88 17.76 -8.06 -0.06
C ALA A 88 16.88 -8.78 -1.11
N THR A 89 16.12 -9.79 -0.67
CA THR A 89 15.23 -10.57 -1.55
C THR A 89 14.14 -9.70 -2.18
N SER A 90 13.49 -8.82 -1.39
CA SER A 90 12.47 -7.90 -1.92
C SER A 90 13.03 -6.91 -2.94
N THR A 91 14.25 -6.41 -2.72
CA THR A 91 14.94 -5.55 -3.68
C THR A 91 15.21 -6.31 -4.98
N GLU A 92 15.80 -7.50 -4.89
CA GLU A 92 16.15 -8.33 -6.05
C GLU A 92 14.91 -8.66 -6.90
N LYS A 93 13.81 -9.09 -6.28
CA LYS A 93 12.55 -9.42 -6.96
C LYS A 93 11.97 -8.21 -7.67
N THR A 94 11.99 -7.04 -7.02
CA THR A 94 11.48 -5.79 -7.61
C THR A 94 12.31 -5.35 -8.81
N GLU A 95 13.63 -5.40 -8.69
CA GLU A 95 14.52 -5.05 -9.79
C GLU A 95 14.42 -6.04 -10.96
N ARG A 96 14.33 -7.35 -10.69
CA ARG A 96 14.11 -8.36 -11.74
C ARG A 96 12.79 -8.12 -12.46
N PHE A 97 11.71 -7.82 -11.73
CA PHE A 97 10.43 -7.50 -12.32
C PHE A 97 10.52 -6.29 -13.27
N ALA A 98 11.18 -5.21 -12.83
CA ALA A 98 11.37 -4.01 -13.62
C ALA A 98 12.24 -4.25 -14.87
N ARG A 99 13.41 -4.88 -14.70
CA ARG A 99 14.35 -5.19 -15.79
C ARG A 99 13.71 -6.08 -16.86
N ALA A 100 13.01 -7.14 -16.46
CA ALA A 100 12.37 -8.08 -17.39
C ALA A 100 11.26 -7.44 -18.24
N ARG A 101 10.74 -6.27 -17.83
CA ARG A 101 9.67 -5.54 -18.52
C ARG A 101 10.13 -4.19 -19.10
N GLY A 102 11.42 -3.86 -19.00
CA GLY A 102 11.95 -2.57 -19.48
C GLY A 102 11.40 -1.36 -18.73
N LEU A 103 11.08 -1.50 -17.44
CA LEU A 103 10.43 -0.46 -16.64
C LEU A 103 11.44 0.37 -15.84
N ARG A 104 11.16 1.66 -15.66
CA ARG A 104 11.91 2.53 -14.76
C ARG A 104 11.57 2.21 -13.31
N LEU A 105 12.61 2.05 -12.48
CA LEU A 105 12.51 1.83 -11.05
C LEU A 105 13.40 2.85 -10.32
N ILE A 106 12.78 3.64 -9.44
CA ILE A 106 13.48 4.49 -8.47
C ILE A 106 13.70 3.64 -7.22
N LYS A 107 14.95 3.50 -6.79
CA LYS A 107 15.32 2.74 -5.60
C LYS A 107 16.00 3.66 -4.61
N LEU A 108 15.57 3.61 -3.36
CA LEU A 108 16.23 4.28 -2.23
C LEU A 108 16.55 3.24 -1.16
N THR A 109 17.78 3.28 -0.64
CA THR A 109 18.25 2.39 0.42
C THR A 109 18.30 3.18 1.72
N LEU A 110 17.46 2.82 2.70
CA LEU A 110 17.35 3.60 3.95
C LEU A 110 18.65 3.71 4.74
N ALA A 111 19.53 2.70 4.64
CA ALA A 111 20.81 2.71 5.34
C ALA A 111 21.77 3.80 4.81
N ASP A 112 21.59 4.22 3.55
CA ASP A 112 22.45 5.20 2.89
C ASP A 112 22.00 6.65 3.19
N GLU A 113 20.74 6.84 3.61
CA GLU A 113 20.16 8.16 3.90
C GLU A 113 20.56 8.74 5.27
N GLY A 114 21.11 7.91 6.16
CA GLY A 114 21.59 8.39 7.45
C GLY A 114 21.83 7.29 8.47
N PRO A 115 22.76 7.51 9.42
CA PRO A 115 23.06 6.55 10.46
C PRO A 115 21.81 6.22 11.28
N GLY A 116 21.52 4.92 11.42
CA GLY A 116 20.41 4.45 12.27
C GLY A 116 19.02 4.41 11.61
N LEU A 117 18.87 4.81 10.35
CA LEU A 117 17.57 4.84 9.67
C LEU A 117 17.07 3.49 9.13
N ALA A 118 17.94 2.46 9.12
CA ALA A 118 17.49 1.09 8.91
C ALA A 118 16.41 0.72 9.94
N ILE A 119 15.32 0.07 9.51
CA ILE A 119 14.12 -0.09 10.36
C ILE A 119 14.41 -0.82 11.68
N ALA A 120 15.33 -1.79 11.67
CA ALA A 120 15.75 -2.49 12.89
C ALA A 120 16.37 -1.51 13.92
N ASN A 121 17.19 -0.58 13.45
CA ASN A 121 17.87 0.41 14.30
C ASN A 121 16.86 1.42 14.87
N VAL A 122 15.89 1.85 14.05
CA VAL A 122 14.82 2.76 14.49
C VAL A 122 13.93 2.10 15.56
N ALA A 123 13.54 0.85 15.37
CA ALA A 123 12.70 0.13 16.32
C ALA A 123 13.41 -0.05 17.67
N ASN A 124 14.67 -0.50 17.64
CA ASN A 124 15.48 -0.73 18.84
C ASN A 124 15.75 0.57 19.61
N ALA A 125 16.05 1.68 18.91
CA ALA A 125 16.29 2.95 19.58
C ALA A 125 15.02 3.54 20.21
N THR A 126 13.87 3.43 19.55
CA THR A 126 12.67 4.22 19.94
C THR A 126 11.71 3.49 20.88
N ASN A 127 11.96 2.21 21.21
CA ASN A 127 10.99 1.33 21.92
C ASN A 127 9.61 1.29 21.23
N ARG A 128 9.50 1.71 19.96
CA ARG A 128 8.27 1.66 19.19
C ARG A 128 8.15 0.30 18.52
N LYS A 129 6.91 -0.14 18.30
CA LYS A 129 6.66 -1.31 17.42
C LYS A 129 7.27 -1.04 16.05
N SER A 130 8.12 -1.95 15.57
CA SER A 130 8.86 -1.83 14.31
C SER A 130 7.98 -1.40 13.12
N CYS A 131 6.77 -1.96 13.00
CA CYS A 131 5.82 -1.62 11.95
C CYS A 131 5.32 -0.15 11.99
N ALA A 132 5.21 0.47 13.16
CA ALA A 132 4.78 1.86 13.28
C ALA A 132 5.87 2.84 12.80
N ALA A 133 7.12 2.58 13.14
CA ALA A 133 8.27 3.32 12.64
C ALA A 133 8.41 3.14 11.12
N CYS A 134 8.36 1.90 10.63
CA CYS A 134 8.40 1.58 9.21
C CYS A 134 7.32 2.30 8.40
N GLY A 135 6.07 2.32 8.88
CA GLY A 135 4.99 3.05 8.22
C GLY A 135 5.22 4.56 8.14
N THR A 136 5.88 5.15 9.14
CA THR A 136 6.22 6.59 9.15
C THR A 136 7.31 6.90 8.13
N VAL A 137 8.38 6.11 8.13
CA VAL A 137 9.51 6.26 7.22
C VAL A 137 9.08 6.06 5.76
N LYS A 138 8.34 4.97 5.46
CA LYS A 138 7.87 4.71 4.09
C LYS A 138 7.01 5.83 3.53
N ARG A 139 6.04 6.32 4.32
CA ARG A 139 5.15 7.42 3.88
C ARG A 139 5.95 8.69 3.58
N HIS A 140 6.92 9.02 4.43
CA HIS A 140 7.79 10.18 4.21
C HIS A 140 8.56 10.07 2.89
N TYR A 141 9.31 8.98 2.67
CA TYR A 141 10.10 8.83 1.47
C TYR A 141 9.27 8.67 0.20
N PHE A 142 8.09 8.04 0.25
CA PHE A 142 7.20 8.02 -0.91
C PHE A 142 6.71 9.41 -1.28
N ASP A 143 6.37 10.26 -0.30
CA ASP A 143 5.97 11.65 -0.56
C ASP A 143 7.15 12.49 -1.06
N GLN A 144 8.33 12.32 -0.46
CA GLN A 144 9.54 13.04 -0.85
C GLN A 144 9.98 12.68 -2.27
N LEU A 145 10.14 11.39 -2.58
CA LEU A 145 10.54 10.94 -3.91
C LEU A 145 9.50 11.29 -4.98
N ALA A 146 8.21 11.23 -4.66
CA ALA A 146 7.17 11.66 -5.58
C ALA A 146 7.29 13.15 -5.89
N ASN A 147 7.51 14.00 -4.88
CA ASN A 147 7.70 15.42 -5.04
C ASN A 147 8.99 15.75 -5.83
N GLU A 148 10.13 15.15 -5.47
CA GLU A 148 11.43 15.37 -6.12
C GLU A 148 11.43 15.00 -7.61
N HIS A 149 10.70 13.95 -7.98
CA HIS A 149 10.58 13.50 -9.36
C HIS A 149 9.33 14.02 -10.09
N GLY A 150 8.53 14.90 -9.46
CA GLY A 150 7.39 15.55 -10.10
C GLY A 150 6.14 14.67 -10.30
N PHE A 151 6.00 13.56 -9.58
CA PHE A 151 4.83 12.69 -9.66
C PHE A 151 3.64 13.27 -8.90
N ARG A 152 2.52 13.45 -9.60
CA ARG A 152 1.27 13.93 -8.97
C ARG A 152 0.43 12.81 -8.37
N VAL A 153 0.67 11.56 -8.75
CA VAL A 153 -0.10 10.38 -8.34
C VAL A 153 0.81 9.28 -7.84
N VAL A 154 0.54 8.77 -6.64
CA VAL A 154 1.21 7.60 -6.05
C VAL A 154 0.20 6.48 -5.85
N ALA A 155 0.40 5.36 -6.53
CA ALA A 155 -0.43 4.16 -6.40
C ALA A 155 0.19 3.15 -5.44
N THR A 156 -0.63 2.56 -4.58
CA THR A 156 -0.19 1.55 -3.60
C THR A 156 -1.01 0.25 -3.74
N GLY A 157 -0.36 -0.89 -3.48
CA GLY A 157 -0.95 -2.23 -3.62
C GLY A 157 -1.93 -2.64 -2.52
N HIS A 158 -2.55 -1.69 -1.78
CA HIS A 158 -3.53 -2.05 -0.75
C HIS A 158 -4.77 -2.66 -1.40
N ASN A 159 -5.11 -3.88 -0.97
CA ASN A 159 -6.22 -4.66 -1.52
C ASN A 159 -7.48 -4.58 -0.62
N LEU A 160 -8.55 -5.28 -1.00
CA LEU A 160 -9.81 -5.30 -0.25
C LEU A 160 -9.64 -5.82 1.18
N ASP A 161 -8.80 -6.84 1.39
CA ASP A 161 -8.54 -7.43 2.70
C ASP A 161 -7.83 -6.43 3.62
N ASP A 162 -6.89 -5.65 3.08
CA ASP A 162 -6.20 -4.59 3.82
C ASP A 162 -7.18 -3.50 4.28
N GLU A 163 -8.04 -3.03 3.37
CA GLU A 163 -9.04 -2.00 3.67
C GLU A 163 -10.11 -2.50 4.65
N ALA A 164 -10.58 -3.73 4.49
CA ALA A 164 -11.55 -4.34 5.41
C ALA A 164 -10.95 -4.54 6.81
N ALA A 165 -9.71 -5.04 6.91
CA ALA A 165 -9.03 -5.23 8.19
C ALA A 165 -8.76 -3.90 8.90
N ARG A 166 -8.32 -2.88 8.15
CA ARG A 166 -8.15 -1.53 8.68
C ARG A 166 -9.48 -0.95 9.18
N LEU A 167 -10.55 -1.10 8.39
CA LEU A 167 -11.87 -0.60 8.77
C LEU A 167 -12.38 -1.28 10.04
N LEU A 168 -12.28 -2.61 10.12
CA LEU A 168 -12.67 -3.37 11.33
C LEU A 168 -11.89 -2.89 12.55
N GLY A 169 -10.57 -2.75 12.44
CA GLY A 169 -9.74 -2.24 13.53
C GLY A 169 -10.13 -0.84 14.00
N ASN A 170 -10.40 0.07 13.04
CA ASN A 170 -10.83 1.43 13.35
C ASN A 170 -12.21 1.46 14.02
N VAL A 171 -13.16 0.62 13.60
CA VAL A 171 -14.50 0.52 14.19
C VAL A 171 -14.43 -0.04 15.61
N LEU A 172 -13.69 -1.14 15.82
CA LEU A 172 -13.56 -1.78 17.14
C LEU A 172 -12.97 -0.85 18.21
N HIS A 173 -12.15 0.12 17.79
CA HIS A 173 -11.52 1.11 18.68
C HIS A 173 -12.10 2.52 18.54
N TRP A 174 -13.21 2.68 17.80
CA TRP A 174 -13.85 3.97 17.51
C TRP A 174 -12.86 5.08 17.13
N GLN A 175 -11.92 4.75 16.25
CA GLN A 175 -10.93 5.69 15.72
C GLN A 175 -11.57 6.60 14.66
N THR A 176 -12.48 7.49 15.08
CA THR A 176 -13.34 8.32 14.22
C THR A 176 -12.55 9.13 13.19
N GLU A 177 -11.41 9.70 13.58
CA GLU A 177 -10.52 10.41 12.63
C GLU A 177 -9.97 9.50 11.52
N HIS A 178 -9.64 8.24 11.86
CA HIS A 178 -9.14 7.27 10.90
C HIS A 178 -10.25 6.76 9.98
N LEU A 179 -11.48 6.66 10.48
CA LEU A 179 -12.67 6.38 9.70
C LEU A 179 -12.93 7.50 8.68
N ALA A 180 -12.89 8.76 9.11
CA ALA A 180 -13.06 9.92 8.21
C ALA A 180 -12.04 9.94 7.06
N LYS A 181 -10.78 9.59 7.37
CA LYS A 181 -9.64 9.58 6.42
C LYS A 181 -9.55 8.30 5.59
N GLN A 182 -10.32 7.25 5.88
CA GLN A 182 -10.23 6.00 5.12
C GLN A 182 -10.97 6.13 3.78
N HIS A 183 -10.21 6.24 2.70
CA HIS A 183 -10.71 6.38 1.34
C HIS A 183 -9.75 5.73 0.32
N PRO A 184 -10.22 5.22 -0.83
CA PRO A 184 -9.36 4.70 -1.89
C PRO A 184 -8.53 5.80 -2.60
N VAL A 185 -9.00 7.05 -2.53
CA VAL A 185 -8.31 8.25 -3.03
C VAL A 185 -8.09 9.22 -1.88
N LEU A 186 -6.85 9.60 -1.64
CA LEU A 186 -6.49 10.68 -0.73
C LEU A 186 -6.01 11.87 -1.57
N GLU A 187 -6.77 12.94 -1.52
CA GLU A 187 -6.41 14.20 -2.16
C GLU A 187 -5.24 14.86 -1.41
N PRO A 188 -4.31 15.48 -2.15
CA PRO A 188 -3.22 16.22 -1.52
C PRO A 188 -3.78 17.48 -0.83
N ASN A 189 -3.35 17.73 0.40
CA ASN A 189 -3.67 18.95 1.16
C ASN A 189 -2.50 19.94 1.22
N HIS A 190 -1.45 19.70 0.42
CA HIS A 190 -0.25 20.54 0.30
C HIS A 190 0.40 20.28 -1.06
N GLU A 191 1.07 21.28 -1.66
CA GLU A 191 1.70 21.18 -2.99
C GLU A 191 2.77 20.07 -3.09
N LYS A 192 3.50 19.83 -2.00
CA LYS A 192 4.51 18.77 -1.86
C LYS A 192 3.93 17.37 -1.57
N PHE A 193 2.61 17.22 -1.56
CA PHE A 193 1.97 15.91 -1.48
C PHE A 193 1.35 15.54 -2.81
N SER A 194 1.55 14.28 -3.17
CA SER A 194 0.90 13.67 -4.32
C SER A 194 -0.44 13.08 -3.90
N ARG A 195 -1.38 13.00 -4.85
CA ARG A 195 -2.60 12.22 -4.73
C ARG A 195 -2.22 10.76 -4.47
N LYS A 196 -2.82 10.12 -3.46
CA LYS A 196 -2.58 8.70 -3.16
C LYS A 196 -3.78 7.87 -3.52
N VAL A 197 -3.54 6.79 -4.26
CA VAL A 197 -4.60 5.95 -4.83
C VAL A 197 -4.38 4.48 -4.53
N LYS A 198 -5.47 3.73 -4.41
CA LYS A 198 -5.46 2.28 -4.12
C LYS A 198 -6.26 1.51 -5.16
N PRO A 199 -5.74 1.28 -6.38
CA PRO A 199 -6.52 0.66 -7.46
C PRO A 199 -7.00 -0.77 -7.15
N LEU A 200 -6.35 -1.47 -6.21
CA LEU A 200 -6.72 -2.82 -5.80
C LEU A 200 -7.78 -2.90 -4.68
N PHE A 201 -8.32 -1.78 -4.19
CA PHE A 201 -9.20 -1.78 -3.00
C PHE A 201 -10.50 -2.61 -3.14
N ARG A 202 -10.85 -3.02 -4.37
CA ARG A 202 -12.03 -3.83 -4.69
C ARG A 202 -11.72 -5.30 -4.95
N VAL A 203 -10.44 -5.67 -5.04
CA VAL A 203 -10.00 -7.06 -5.27
C VAL A 203 -9.43 -7.63 -3.99
N SER A 204 -9.79 -8.86 -3.67
CA SER A 204 -9.30 -9.60 -2.52
C SER A 204 -7.82 -9.95 -2.63
N GLU A 205 -7.21 -10.25 -1.50
CA GLU A 205 -5.85 -10.79 -1.44
C GLU A 205 -5.73 -12.11 -2.21
N TYR A 206 -6.77 -12.96 -2.16
CA TYR A 206 -6.85 -14.20 -2.94
C TYR A 206 -6.85 -13.93 -4.45
N GLU A 207 -7.65 -12.98 -4.94
CA GLU A 207 -7.68 -12.64 -6.36
C GLU A 207 -6.35 -12.08 -6.84
N THR A 208 -5.70 -11.27 -6.02
CA THR A 208 -4.38 -10.72 -6.34
C THR A 208 -3.31 -11.82 -6.38
N ALA A 209 -3.43 -12.84 -5.51
CA ALA A 209 -2.57 -14.03 -5.55
C ALA A 209 -2.79 -14.88 -6.81
N VAL A 210 -4.05 -15.13 -7.18
CA VAL A 210 -4.39 -15.85 -8.41
C VAL A 210 -3.87 -15.08 -9.63
N TYR A 211 -4.00 -13.75 -9.64
CA TYR A 211 -3.48 -12.92 -10.73
C TYR A 211 -1.97 -13.04 -10.84
N ALA A 212 -1.25 -12.85 -9.74
CA ALA A 212 0.21 -12.97 -9.72
C ALA A 212 0.68 -14.35 -10.19
N PHE A 213 0.05 -15.42 -9.70
CA PHE A 213 0.33 -16.80 -10.13
C PHE A 213 0.05 -16.99 -11.63
N PHE A 214 -1.10 -16.52 -12.13
CA PHE A 214 -1.45 -16.68 -13.54
C PHE A 214 -0.57 -15.90 -14.51
N ARG A 215 -0.02 -14.77 -14.05
CA ARG A 215 0.93 -13.93 -14.78
C ARG A 215 2.38 -14.35 -14.60
N GLY A 216 2.67 -15.37 -13.77
CA GLY A 216 4.03 -15.81 -13.48
C GLY A 216 4.87 -14.72 -12.81
N ILE A 217 4.25 -13.88 -11.97
CA ILE A 217 4.95 -12.83 -11.24
C ILE A 217 5.75 -13.49 -10.12
N ASP A 218 7.06 -13.30 -10.16
CA ASP A 218 7.96 -13.76 -9.12
C ASP A 218 8.09 -12.70 -8.02
N TYR A 219 7.53 -12.99 -6.84
CA TYR A 219 7.43 -12.08 -5.71
C TYR A 219 8.00 -12.71 -4.43
N VAL A 220 8.21 -11.90 -3.39
CA VAL A 220 8.63 -12.39 -2.07
C VAL A 220 7.49 -13.13 -1.39
N ILE A 221 7.67 -14.44 -1.15
CA ILE A 221 6.68 -15.30 -0.49
C ILE A 221 6.73 -15.13 1.02
N ASP A 222 7.93 -14.94 1.58
CA ASP A 222 8.12 -14.79 3.01
C ASP A 222 7.46 -13.52 3.54
N GLU A 223 6.82 -13.64 4.71
CA GLU A 223 6.35 -12.48 5.42
C GLU A 223 7.52 -11.70 6.04
N CYS A 224 7.33 -10.39 6.22
CA CYS A 224 8.32 -9.57 6.91
C CYS A 224 8.49 -10.08 8.35
N PRO A 225 9.72 -10.31 8.86
CA PRO A 225 9.92 -10.77 10.24
C PRO A 225 9.26 -9.87 11.30
N ASN A 226 9.07 -8.59 10.97
CA ASN A 226 8.43 -7.60 11.85
C ASN A 226 6.89 -7.61 11.82
N SER A 227 6.24 -8.39 10.94
CA SER A 227 4.76 -8.50 10.88
C SER A 227 4.19 -9.49 11.89
N VAL A 228 5.03 -10.34 12.50
CA VAL A 228 4.61 -11.31 13.51
C VAL A 228 3.92 -10.59 14.68
N GLY A 229 2.71 -11.03 15.01
CA GLY A 229 1.88 -10.41 16.05
C GLY A 229 1.19 -9.10 15.63
N ALA A 230 1.21 -8.74 14.35
CA ALA A 230 0.47 -7.59 13.85
C ALA A 230 -1.05 -7.83 14.00
N THR A 231 -1.72 -6.91 14.69
CA THR A 231 -3.18 -6.99 14.92
C THR A 231 -3.99 -7.05 13.64
N GLN A 232 -3.47 -6.48 12.54
CA GLN A 232 -4.11 -6.55 11.23
C GLN A 232 -4.26 -7.99 10.71
N LEU A 233 -3.33 -8.89 11.04
CA LEU A 233 -3.42 -10.32 10.67
C LEU A 233 -4.60 -10.99 11.40
N ILE A 234 -4.85 -10.62 12.66
CA ILE A 234 -6.00 -11.11 13.44
C ILE A 234 -7.32 -10.65 12.79
N TYR A 235 -7.39 -9.38 12.38
CA TYR A 235 -8.58 -8.87 11.70
C TYR A 235 -8.82 -9.54 10.35
N LYS A 236 -7.76 -9.78 9.57
CA LYS A 236 -7.85 -10.54 8.32
C LYS A 236 -8.37 -11.95 8.56
N ASP A 237 -7.89 -12.66 9.58
CA ASP A 237 -8.39 -14.00 9.91
C ASP A 237 -9.90 -14.00 10.23
N VAL A 238 -10.35 -13.11 11.11
CA VAL A 238 -11.78 -12.98 11.47
C VAL A 238 -12.62 -12.66 10.23
N LEU A 239 -12.19 -11.71 9.41
CA LEU A 239 -12.88 -11.34 8.18
C LEU A 239 -12.90 -12.48 7.15
N ASN A 240 -11.83 -13.28 7.07
CA ASN A 240 -11.78 -14.45 6.18
C ASN A 240 -12.72 -15.56 6.63
N ARG A 241 -12.89 -15.76 7.95
CA ARG A 241 -13.91 -16.67 8.49
C ARG A 241 -15.33 -16.22 8.13
N LEU A 242 -15.61 -14.92 8.25
CA LEU A 242 -16.89 -14.33 7.82
C LEU A 242 -17.09 -14.47 6.31
N GLU A 243 -16.08 -14.16 5.50
CA GLU A 243 -16.13 -14.29 4.04
C GLU A 243 -16.36 -15.74 3.58
N ALA A 244 -15.77 -16.72 4.28
CA ALA A 244 -15.95 -18.13 3.97
C ALA A 244 -17.38 -18.62 4.25
N ALA A 245 -18.04 -18.08 5.28
CA ALA A 245 -19.41 -18.38 5.63
C ALA A 245 -20.42 -17.57 4.79
N MET A 246 -20.10 -16.31 4.51
CA MET A 246 -20.96 -15.31 3.84
C MET A 246 -20.16 -14.57 2.75
N PRO A 247 -19.98 -15.18 1.56
CA PRO A 247 -19.20 -14.59 0.48
C PRO A 247 -19.72 -13.19 0.09
N GLY A 248 -18.81 -12.24 -0.08
CA GLY A 248 -19.10 -10.84 -0.35
C GLY A 248 -19.14 -9.93 0.88
N THR A 249 -18.90 -10.46 2.09
CA THR A 249 -18.90 -9.68 3.34
C THR A 249 -17.84 -8.58 3.32
N LYS A 250 -16.58 -8.88 2.96
CA LYS A 250 -15.51 -7.87 2.94
C LYS A 250 -15.82 -6.74 1.95
N LEU A 251 -16.25 -7.09 0.73
CA LEU A 251 -16.57 -6.12 -0.31
C LEU A 251 -17.74 -5.23 0.09
N THR A 252 -18.80 -5.82 0.65
CA THR A 252 -19.97 -5.09 1.14
C THR A 252 -19.58 -4.17 2.28
N PHE A 253 -18.81 -4.66 3.26
CA PHE A 253 -18.38 -3.88 4.42
C PHE A 253 -17.61 -2.62 4.02
N VAL A 254 -16.61 -2.75 3.12
CA VAL A 254 -15.83 -1.60 2.65
C VAL A 254 -16.68 -0.67 1.79
N LYS A 255 -17.44 -1.19 0.82
CA LYS A 255 -18.24 -0.35 -0.09
C LYS A 255 -19.35 0.42 0.64
N GLU A 256 -20.08 -0.24 1.53
CA GLU A 256 -21.16 0.40 2.29
C GLU A 256 -20.63 1.39 3.31
N PHE A 257 -19.46 1.11 3.91
CA PHE A 257 -18.77 2.12 4.68
C PHE A 257 -18.43 3.35 3.83
N LEU A 258 -17.77 3.20 2.68
CA LEU A 258 -17.43 4.36 1.84
C LEU A 258 -18.67 5.15 1.38
N ARG A 259 -19.75 4.44 1.01
CA ARG A 259 -20.99 5.04 0.49
C ARG A 259 -21.85 5.71 1.56
N SER A 260 -21.99 5.08 2.73
CA SER A 260 -23.00 5.45 3.73
C SER A 260 -22.46 5.64 5.13
N GLY A 261 -21.38 4.94 5.51
CA GLY A 261 -20.78 5.07 6.85
C GLY A 261 -19.84 6.27 7.00
N ARG A 262 -18.88 6.39 6.08
CA ARG A 262 -17.81 7.40 6.08
C ARG A 262 -18.34 8.84 6.17
N PRO A 263 -19.40 9.25 5.43
CA PRO A 263 -19.89 10.62 5.50
C PRO A 263 -20.25 11.08 6.92
N ALA A 264 -20.66 10.17 7.81
CA ALA A 264 -20.98 10.50 9.21
C ALA A 264 -19.75 10.92 10.06
N PHE A 265 -18.53 10.63 9.59
CA PHE A 265 -17.29 10.96 10.29
C PHE A 265 -16.53 12.13 9.65
N VAL A 266 -16.89 12.54 8.43
CA VAL A 266 -16.24 13.67 7.75
C VAL A 266 -16.79 14.95 8.35
N THR A 267 -16.01 15.59 9.22
CA THR A 267 -16.32 16.92 9.75
C THR A 267 -15.90 18.00 8.76
N ALA A 268 -16.63 19.11 8.73
CA ALA A 268 -16.35 20.26 7.87
C ALA A 268 -15.19 21.14 8.38
N GLU A 269 -14.65 20.85 9.57
CA GLU A 269 -13.54 21.61 10.14
C GLU A 269 -12.26 21.30 9.37
N ALA A 270 -11.90 22.22 8.48
CA ALA A 270 -10.62 22.23 7.81
C ALA A 270 -9.52 22.41 8.88
N LEU A 271 -8.69 21.39 9.06
CA LEU A 271 -7.40 21.58 9.71
C LEU A 271 -6.66 22.69 8.96
N PRO A 272 -5.93 23.58 9.66
CA PRO A 272 -5.10 24.56 9.00
C PRO A 272 -4.15 23.85 8.02
N PRO A 273 -3.81 24.47 6.89
CA PRO A 273 -2.88 23.88 5.93
C PRO A 273 -1.57 23.54 6.65
N PRO A 274 -0.95 22.39 6.35
CA PRO A 274 0.30 22.03 6.98
C PRO A 274 1.39 23.06 6.61
N GLN A 275 2.27 23.35 7.57
CA GLN A 275 3.45 24.18 7.38
C GLN A 275 4.62 23.35 6.84
N SER A 276 5.73 24.00 6.46
CA SER A 276 6.96 23.28 6.08
C SER A 276 7.75 22.84 7.31
N CYS A 277 8.18 21.58 7.34
CA CYS A 277 9.09 21.04 8.35
C CYS A 277 10.45 21.76 8.30
N GLU A 278 10.97 22.24 9.43
CA GLU A 278 12.29 22.88 9.48
C GLU A 278 13.44 21.91 9.17
N GLY A 279 13.25 20.60 9.43
CA GLY A 279 14.30 19.60 9.22
C GLY A 279 14.42 19.07 7.79
N CYS A 280 13.33 19.00 7.03
CA CYS A 280 13.33 18.39 5.69
C CYS A 280 12.48 19.13 4.64
N GLY A 281 11.82 20.23 5.00
CA GLY A 281 10.96 21.00 4.11
C GLY A 281 9.65 20.31 3.69
N MET A 282 9.42 19.04 4.04
CA MET A 282 8.16 18.34 3.78
C MET A 282 7.03 18.83 4.70
N PRO A 283 5.75 18.62 4.33
CA PRO A 283 4.63 19.17 5.11
C PRO A 283 4.56 18.59 6.53
N SER A 284 4.22 19.46 7.49
CA SER A 284 4.18 19.16 8.91
C SER A 284 3.06 19.97 9.60
N PHE A 285 2.51 19.43 10.70
CA PHE A 285 1.58 20.17 11.57
C PHE A 285 2.27 20.76 12.81
N GLY A 286 3.58 20.60 12.93
CA GLY A 286 4.43 21.27 13.92
C GLY A 286 5.78 21.66 13.32
N THR A 287 6.72 22.12 14.14
CA THR A 287 8.08 22.52 13.70
C THR A 287 8.82 21.40 12.98
N LEU A 288 8.77 20.17 13.52
CA LEU A 288 9.33 18.98 12.88
C LEU A 288 8.25 17.97 12.51
N CYS A 289 8.33 17.42 11.30
CA CYS A 289 7.45 16.35 10.86
C CYS A 289 7.70 15.06 11.67
N SER A 290 6.76 14.12 11.64
CA SER A 290 6.87 12.87 12.39
C SER A 290 8.10 12.02 11.99
N PHE A 291 8.58 12.16 10.76
CA PHE A 291 9.83 11.53 10.32
C PHE A 291 11.04 12.21 10.97
N CYS A 292 11.23 13.53 10.82
CA CYS A 292 12.38 14.23 11.42
C CYS A 292 12.42 14.08 12.95
N ARG A 293 11.27 14.08 13.64
CA ARG A 293 11.22 13.79 15.08
C ARG A 293 11.68 12.37 15.39
N LEU A 294 11.32 11.40 14.56
CA LEU A 294 11.76 10.01 14.72
C LEU A 294 13.26 9.88 14.48
N SER A 295 13.78 10.49 13.41
CA SER A 295 15.22 10.47 13.08
C SER A 295 16.06 11.13 14.18
N ALA A 296 15.65 12.31 14.66
CA ALA A 296 16.33 12.98 15.78
C ALA A 296 16.30 12.16 17.07
N GLU A 297 15.20 11.42 17.34
CA GLU A 297 15.13 10.52 18.49
C GLU A 297 16.14 9.37 18.38
N VAL A 298 16.31 8.82 17.17
CA VAL A 298 17.28 7.75 16.87
C VAL A 298 18.71 8.26 17.04
N GLU A 299 19.04 9.41 16.44
CA GLU A 299 20.36 10.04 16.55
C GLU A 299 20.74 10.33 18.01
N ARG A 300 19.82 10.88 18.80
CA ARG A 300 20.08 11.16 20.23
C ARG A 300 20.37 9.90 21.04
N LYS A 301 19.74 8.78 20.71
CA LYS A 301 19.88 7.51 21.45
C LYS A 301 21.02 6.63 20.94
N GLN A 302 21.46 6.83 19.70
CA GLN A 302 22.58 6.11 19.08
C GLN A 302 23.87 6.94 19.01
N GLY A 303 23.81 8.23 19.33
CA GLY A 303 24.98 9.08 19.51
C GLY A 303 25.92 8.52 20.58
N PRO A 304 27.22 8.86 20.54
CA PRO A 304 28.19 8.32 21.47
C PRO A 304 27.71 8.55 22.91
N ALA A 305 27.67 7.48 23.70
CA ALA A 305 27.50 7.60 25.14
C ALA A 305 28.45 8.69 25.62
N HIS A 306 27.92 9.74 26.23
CA HIS A 306 28.74 10.75 26.89
C HIS A 306 29.68 9.99 27.83
N VAL A 307 30.95 9.94 27.44
CA VAL A 307 32.06 9.61 28.32
C VAL A 307 32.11 10.78 29.30
N ASN A 308 31.50 10.60 30.45
CA ASN A 308 31.81 11.33 31.67
C ASN A 308 32.49 10.35 32.62
#